data_AF-A0A672KG64-F1
#
_entry.id   AF-A0A672KG64-F1
#
_cell.length_a   1.000
_cell.length_b   1.000
_cell.length_c   1.000
_cell.angle_alpha   90.00
_cell.angle_beta   90.00
_cell.angle_gamma   90.00
#
_symmetry.space_group_name_H-M   'P 1'
#
loop_
_entity.id
_entity.type
_entity.pdbx_description
1 polymer ?
#
loop_
_entity_poly.entity_id
_entity_poly.type
_entity_poly.pdbx_seq_one_letter_code
_entity_poly.pdbx_strand_id
1 'polypeptide(L)'
;LASAAIKQQRKEKLKGEKAQRLNLIANSIKGRQGRQHGSREAIIKQTMERERAQYEGNGFEIPDIINSKHLKIFREWTGDLKKLPNIKMRNVSAKGSDSTVSAVSQDKHVEEENKEDASRNSDTEL
;
A
#
# COMPACT_ATOMS: atom_id res chain seq x y z
N LEU A 1 -52.96 -49.96 27.46
CA LEU A 1 -51.51 -49.66 27.65
C LEU A 1 -50.79 -49.41 26.33
N ALA A 2 -50.92 -50.28 25.32
CA ALA A 2 -50.23 -50.14 24.01
C ALA A 2 -50.50 -48.81 23.26
N SER A 3 -51.74 -48.31 23.24
CA SER A 3 -52.09 -47.08 22.51
C SER A 3 -51.47 -45.80 23.11
N ALA A 4 -51.20 -45.78 24.42
CA ALA A 4 -50.53 -44.67 25.08
C ALA A 4 -49.04 -44.61 24.71
N ALA A 5 -48.40 -45.79 24.62
CA ALA A 5 -47.01 -45.91 24.20
C ALA A 5 -46.81 -45.47 22.73
N ILE A 6 -47.72 -45.85 21.83
CA ILE A 6 -47.70 -45.40 20.43
C ILE A 6 -47.87 -43.88 20.33
N LYS A 7 -48.77 -43.30 21.13
CA LYS A 7 -48.99 -41.85 21.17
C LYS A 7 -47.77 -41.11 21.73
N GLN A 8 -47.08 -41.69 22.72
CA GLN A 8 -45.84 -41.15 23.27
C GLN A 8 -44.69 -41.20 22.25
N GLN A 9 -44.48 -42.35 21.59
CA GLN A 9 -43.46 -42.49 20.54
C GLN A 9 -43.66 -41.50 19.39
N ARG A 10 -44.90 -41.30 18.93
CA ARG A 10 -45.22 -40.32 17.88
C ARG A 10 -44.92 -38.89 18.33
N LYS A 11 -45.15 -38.57 19.60
CA LYS A 11 -44.88 -37.24 20.18
C LYS A 11 -43.37 -36.98 20.27
N GLU A 12 -42.57 -37.97 20.62
CA GLU A 12 -41.10 -37.87 20.66
C GLU A 12 -40.50 -37.72 19.27
N LYS A 13 -40.98 -38.49 18.28
CA LYS A 13 -40.56 -38.35 16.88
C LYS A 13 -40.81 -36.94 16.36
N LEU A 14 -42.01 -36.41 16.59
CA LEU A 14 -42.37 -35.05 16.17
C LEU A 14 -41.53 -33.98 16.90
N LYS A 15 -41.16 -34.21 18.17
CA LYS A 15 -40.29 -33.31 18.93
C LYS A 15 -38.86 -33.32 18.36
N GLY A 16 -38.33 -34.48 17.97
CA GLY A 16 -37.04 -34.62 17.31
C GLY A 16 -36.99 -33.90 15.96
N GLU A 17 -37.99 -34.11 15.11
CA GLU A 17 -38.08 -33.43 13.80
C GLU A 17 -38.18 -31.90 13.94
N LYS A 18 -38.95 -31.40 14.92
CA LYS A 18 -39.03 -29.97 15.22
C LYS A 18 -37.69 -29.40 15.70
N ALA A 19 -36.97 -30.13 16.56
CA ALA A 19 -35.65 -29.71 17.04
C ALA A 19 -34.62 -29.67 15.90
N GLN A 20 -34.63 -30.66 15.00
CA GLN A 20 -33.78 -30.68 13.82
C GLN A 20 -34.06 -29.49 12.89
N ARG A 21 -35.34 -29.20 12.60
CA ARG A 21 -35.73 -28.04 11.79
C ARG A 21 -35.28 -26.74 12.41
N LEU A 22 -35.45 -26.58 13.73
CA LEU A 22 -35.04 -25.37 14.44
C LEU A 22 -33.51 -25.19 14.42
N ASN A 23 -32.75 -26.27 14.58
CA ASN A 23 -31.28 -26.22 14.52
C ASN A 23 -30.78 -25.84 13.12
N LEU A 24 -31.38 -26.42 12.07
CA LEU A 24 -31.05 -26.09 10.69
C LEU A 24 -31.33 -24.61 10.37
N ILE A 25 -32.48 -24.11 10.81
CA ILE A 25 -32.86 -22.70 10.66
C ILE A 25 -31.89 -21.80 11.43
N ALA A 26 -31.60 -22.11 12.70
CA ALA A 26 -30.69 -21.33 13.54
C ALA A 26 -29.29 -21.22 12.94
N ASN A 27 -28.74 -22.33 12.41
CA ASN A 27 -27.43 -22.32 11.74
C ASN A 27 -27.44 -21.52 10.44
N SER A 28 -28.51 -21.64 9.64
CA SER A 28 -28.66 -20.87 8.39
C SER A 28 -28.86 -19.37 8.62
N ILE A 29 -29.44 -18.97 9.75
CA ILE A 29 -29.67 -17.57 10.14
C ILE A 29 -28.42 -16.96 10.81
N LYS A 30 -27.66 -17.75 11.56
CA LYS A 30 -26.41 -17.28 12.19
C LYS A 30 -25.35 -16.85 11.16
N GLY A 31 -25.37 -17.44 9.97
CA GLY A 31 -24.56 -16.97 8.82
C GLY A 31 -25.10 -15.71 8.12
N ARG A 32 -26.33 -15.28 8.45
CA ARG A 32 -26.99 -14.07 7.92
C ARG A 32 -26.91 -12.87 8.86
N GLN A 33 -26.22 -12.99 10.01
CA GLN A 33 -25.76 -11.81 10.76
C GLN A 33 -24.83 -11.04 9.82
N GLY A 34 -25.41 -10.03 9.18
CA GLY A 34 -24.80 -9.32 8.08
C GLY A 34 -23.41 -8.86 8.46
N ARG A 35 -22.42 -9.22 7.63
CA ARG A 35 -21.11 -8.58 7.65
C ARG A 35 -21.33 -7.13 7.20
N GLN A 36 -21.79 -6.28 8.10
CA GLN A 36 -22.12 -4.87 7.82
C GLN A 36 -20.92 -4.10 7.26
N HIS A 37 -19.70 -4.63 7.46
CA HIS A 37 -18.46 -4.10 6.92
C HIS A 37 -17.82 -4.97 5.84
N GLY A 38 -18.53 -5.97 5.30
CA GLY A 38 -17.98 -6.89 4.32
C GLY A 38 -17.43 -6.21 3.06
N SER A 39 -18.10 -5.14 2.59
CA SER A 39 -17.61 -4.32 1.47
C SER A 39 -16.34 -3.56 1.82
N ARG A 40 -16.29 -2.91 2.98
CA ARG A 40 -15.11 -2.17 3.46
C ARG A 40 -13.92 -3.10 3.67
N GLU A 41 -14.14 -4.27 4.27
CA GLU A 41 -13.12 -5.29 4.45
C GLU A 41 -12.58 -5.80 3.10
N ALA A 42 -13.45 -6.01 2.11
CA ALA A 42 -13.05 -6.42 0.78
C ALA A 42 -12.18 -5.36 0.09
N ILE A 43 -12.55 -4.08 0.17
CA ILE A 43 -11.78 -2.97 -0.42
C ILE A 43 -10.41 -2.85 0.25
N ILE A 44 -10.34 -2.95 1.58
CA ILE A 44 -9.07 -2.89 2.31
C ILE A 44 -8.16 -4.05 1.88
N LYS A 45 -8.69 -5.29 1.85
CA LYS A 45 -7.94 -6.46 1.41
C LYS A 45 -7.43 -6.31 -0.03
N GLN A 46 -8.30 -5.89 -0.94
CA GLN A 46 -7.94 -5.65 -2.33
C GLN A 46 -6.88 -4.55 -2.46
N THR A 47 -6.96 -3.50 -1.64
CA THR A 47 -5.97 -2.41 -1.65
C THR A 47 -4.62 -2.89 -1.16
N MET A 48 -4.56 -3.62 -0.04
CA MET A 48 -3.32 -4.22 0.45
C MET A 48 -2.70 -5.19 -0.57
N GLU A 49 -3.52 -6.01 -1.23
CA GLU A 49 -3.05 -6.95 -2.25
C GLU A 49 -2.49 -6.20 -3.47
N ARG A 50 -3.17 -5.14 -3.92
CA ARG A 50 -2.68 -4.28 -5.02
C ARG A 50 -1.37 -3.59 -4.64
N GLU A 51 -1.29 -3.02 -3.44
CA GLU A 51 -0.09 -2.38 -2.92
C GLU A 51 1.09 -3.36 -2.84
N ARG A 52 0.83 -4.59 -2.38
CA ARG A 52 1.83 -5.65 -2.34
C ARG A 52 2.29 -6.08 -3.73
N ALA A 53 1.37 -6.28 -4.66
CA ALA A 53 1.70 -6.60 -6.05
C ALA A 53 2.52 -5.47 -6.70
N GLN A 54 2.21 -4.22 -6.39
CA GLN A 54 3.00 -3.07 -6.85
C GLN A 54 4.42 -3.09 -6.25
N TYR A 55 4.56 -3.33 -4.95
CA TYR A 55 5.87 -3.44 -4.30
C TYR A 55 6.74 -4.56 -4.86
N GLU A 56 6.15 -5.72 -5.12
CA GLU A 56 6.84 -6.90 -5.65
C GLU A 56 7.17 -6.76 -7.15
N GLY A 57 6.33 -6.04 -7.91
CA GLY A 57 6.52 -5.76 -9.33
C GLY A 57 7.34 -4.50 -9.59
N ASN A 58 6.65 -3.40 -9.92
CA ASN A 58 7.28 -2.15 -10.39
C ASN A 58 7.86 -1.28 -9.26
N GLY A 59 7.52 -1.53 -8.00
CA GLY A 59 7.90 -0.72 -6.84
C GLY A 59 7.08 0.56 -6.65
N PHE A 60 7.36 1.28 -5.56
CA PHE A 60 6.77 2.57 -5.22
C PHE A 60 7.77 3.70 -5.45
N GLU A 61 7.31 4.80 -6.03
CA GLU A 61 8.08 6.05 -6.05
C GLU A 61 7.84 6.81 -4.75
N ILE A 62 8.87 6.88 -3.92
CA ILE A 62 8.86 7.55 -2.61
C ILE A 62 9.95 8.62 -2.62
N PRO A 63 9.77 9.76 -1.94
CA PRO A 63 10.84 10.74 -1.76
C PRO A 63 12.14 10.10 -1.28
N ASP A 64 13.27 10.54 -1.84
CA ASP A 64 14.57 10.01 -1.51
C ASP A 64 14.98 10.38 -0.07
N ILE A 65 14.84 9.40 0.82
CA ILE A 65 15.22 9.50 2.22
C ILE A 65 16.65 9.04 2.52
N ILE A 66 17.39 8.57 1.51
CA ILE A 66 18.76 8.08 1.69
C ILE A 66 19.75 9.24 1.55
N ASN A 67 19.47 10.17 0.64
CA ASN A 67 20.31 11.33 0.42
C ASN A 67 19.97 12.47 1.40
N SER A 68 20.96 12.90 2.19
CA SER A 68 20.82 13.99 3.15
C SER A 68 20.45 15.34 2.53
N LYS A 69 20.82 15.61 1.27
CA LYS A 69 20.43 16.82 0.55
C LYS A 69 18.95 16.80 0.18
N HIS A 70 18.47 15.68 -0.36
CA HIS A 70 17.05 15.52 -0.76
C HIS A 70 16.13 15.49 0.45
N LEU A 71 16.57 14.88 1.57
CA LEU A 71 15.87 14.89 2.83
C LEU A 71 15.59 16.28 3.39
N LYS A 72 16.55 17.22 3.28
CA LYS A 72 16.33 18.61 3.73
C LYS A 72 15.24 19.29 2.92
N ILE A 73 15.27 19.15 1.60
CA ILE A 73 14.24 19.68 0.68
C ILE A 73 12.88 19.07 1.02
N PHE A 74 12.81 17.76 1.25
CA PHE A 74 11.59 17.08 1.62
C PHE A 74 11.08 17.50 3.01
N ARG A 75 11.96 17.73 3.98
CA ARG A 75 11.60 18.15 5.34
C ARG A 75 11.07 19.58 5.40
N GLU A 76 11.64 20.48 4.59
CA GLU A 76 11.20 21.88 4.49
C GLU A 76 9.95 22.05 3.62
N TRP A 77 9.50 20.98 2.95
CA TRP A 77 8.32 21.02 2.11
C TRP A 77 7.06 21.22 2.97
N THR A 78 6.38 22.35 2.73
CA THR A 78 5.16 22.77 3.44
C THR A 78 3.86 22.27 2.78
N GLY A 79 3.95 21.40 1.78
CA GLY A 79 2.80 20.94 1.00
C GLY A 79 2.51 21.77 -0.25
N ASP A 80 3.34 22.76 -0.60
CA ASP A 80 3.20 23.52 -1.85
C ASP A 80 3.47 22.64 -3.08
N LEU A 81 2.49 22.55 -3.99
CA LEU A 81 2.57 21.77 -5.21
C LEU A 81 3.66 22.28 -6.17
N LYS A 82 4.05 23.56 -6.11
CA LYS A 82 5.11 24.11 -6.97
C LYS A 82 6.49 23.54 -6.65
N LYS A 83 6.69 23.04 -5.43
CA LYS A 83 7.96 22.46 -4.97
C LYS A 83 7.99 20.94 -5.10
N LEU A 84 6.85 20.32 -5.44
CA LEU A 84 6.73 18.88 -5.65
C LEU A 84 7.69 18.34 -6.73
N PRO A 85 7.87 19.01 -7.90
CA PRO A 85 8.84 18.55 -8.90
C PRO A 85 10.31 18.60 -8.45
N ASN A 86 10.62 19.39 -7.42
CA ASN A 86 11.99 19.50 -6.89
C ASN A 86 12.32 18.41 -5.87
N ILE A 87 11.32 17.65 -5.40
CA ILE A 87 11.52 16.52 -4.51
C ILE A 87 11.97 15.33 -5.36
N LYS A 88 13.18 14.85 -5.11
CA LYS A 88 13.70 13.67 -5.81
C LYS A 88 12.97 12.43 -5.32
N MET A 89 12.40 11.69 -6.28
CA MET A 89 11.72 10.42 -6.04
C MET A 89 12.69 9.26 -6.30
N ARG A 90 12.50 8.16 -5.57
CA ARG A 90 13.26 6.91 -5.69
C ARG A 90 12.29 5.75 -5.75
N ASN A 91 12.58 4.79 -6.63
CA ASN A 91 11.82 3.54 -6.71
C ASN A 91 12.25 2.58 -5.59
N VAL A 92 11.28 2.15 -4.79
CA VAL A 92 11.44 1.18 -3.71
C VAL A 92 10.62 -0.08 -4.06
N SER A 93 11.32 -1.18 -4.33
CA SER A 93 10.76 -2.48 -4.70
C SER A 93 11.37 -3.60 -3.86
N ALA A 94 10.68 -4.74 -3.76
CA ALA A 94 11.14 -5.95 -3.08
C ALA A 94 12.52 -6.44 -3.55
N LYS A 95 12.92 -6.12 -4.80
CA LYS A 95 14.21 -6.54 -5.35
C LYS A 95 15.41 -5.70 -4.92
N GLY A 96 15.21 -4.68 -4.07
CA GLY A 96 16.27 -3.78 -3.62
C GLY A 96 16.69 -2.84 -4.76
N SER A 97 16.63 -1.54 -4.52
CA SER A 97 17.20 -0.58 -5.46
C SER A 97 18.71 -0.59 -5.29
N ASP A 98 19.42 -1.47 -6.01
CA ASP A 98 20.87 -1.35 -6.11
C ASP A 98 21.16 0.00 -6.77
N SER A 99 21.93 0.83 -6.09
CA SER A 99 22.19 2.24 -6.42
C SER A 99 22.65 2.41 -7.86
N THR A 100 21.71 2.66 -8.76
CA THR A 100 21.97 3.00 -10.15
C THR A 100 21.33 4.35 -10.42
N VAL A 101 22.21 5.32 -10.54
CA VAL A 101 21.95 6.68 -11.03
C VAL A 101 21.06 6.55 -12.26
N SER A 102 19.91 7.22 -12.25
CA SER A 102 19.01 7.31 -13.40
C SER A 102 19.79 7.81 -14.62
N ALA A 103 20.21 6.89 -15.48
CA ALA A 103 20.64 7.16 -16.83
C ALA A 103 19.45 6.90 -17.75
N VAL A 104 18.80 7.97 -18.22
CA VAL A 104 18.24 8.10 -19.58
C VAL A 104 17.87 9.58 -19.82
N SER A 105 18.67 10.17 -20.70
CA SER A 105 18.31 11.09 -21.79
C SER A 105 17.63 12.42 -21.49
N GLN A 106 18.43 13.48 -21.34
CA GLN A 106 18.20 14.73 -22.07
C GLN A 106 19.52 15.23 -22.68
N ASP A 107 19.52 15.17 -24.01
CA ASP A 107 20.17 15.97 -25.04
C ASP A 107 21.45 16.78 -24.76
N LYS A 108 22.31 16.77 -25.79
CA LYS A 108 23.59 17.47 -25.87
C LYS A 108 23.34 18.97 -26.04
N HIS A 109 23.95 19.79 -25.20
CA HIS A 109 24.45 21.10 -25.63
C HIS A 109 25.90 21.23 -25.18
N VAL A 110 26.79 21.27 -26.18
CA VAL A 110 28.21 21.59 -26.06
C VAL A 110 28.31 23.08 -25.76
N GLU A 111 29.14 23.46 -24.80
CA GLU A 111 29.94 24.69 -24.74
C GLU A 111 30.58 24.72 -23.35
N GLU A 112 31.83 25.07 -23.13
CA GLU A 112 33.08 25.07 -23.89
C GLU A 112 34.11 25.23 -22.75
N GLU A 113 35.24 24.54 -22.83
CA GLU A 113 36.28 24.65 -21.82
C GLU A 113 36.82 26.08 -21.79
N ASN A 114 36.98 26.65 -20.59
CA ASN A 114 38.04 27.64 -20.40
C ASN A 114 38.67 27.46 -19.02
N LYS A 115 39.76 26.70 -19.00
CA LYS A 115 40.80 26.80 -17.99
C LYS A 115 41.90 27.66 -18.60
N GLU A 116 42.08 28.85 -18.06
CA GLU A 116 43.40 29.50 -18.08
C GLU A 116 43.84 29.75 -16.64
N ASP A 117 45.09 29.39 -16.41
CA ASP A 117 45.78 29.24 -15.14
C ASP A 117 46.77 30.41 -14.97
N ALA A 118 46.91 30.86 -13.73
CA ALA A 118 48.04 31.61 -13.13
C ALA A 118 48.58 32.93 -13.75
N SER A 119 48.52 34.02 -12.97
CA SER A 119 49.68 34.85 -12.52
C SER A 119 49.19 36.10 -11.74
N ARG A 120 49.37 36.18 -10.41
CA ARG A 120 50.46 36.89 -9.71
C ARG A 120 50.57 38.41 -10.01
N ASN A 121 50.09 39.18 -9.02
CA ASN A 121 50.56 40.45 -8.46
C ASN A 121 50.78 41.67 -9.39
N SER A 122 50.03 42.75 -9.14
CA SER A 122 50.66 44.07 -8.91
C SER A 122 49.79 44.98 -8.06
N ASP A 123 50.51 45.66 -7.18
CA ASP A 123 50.18 46.73 -6.25
C ASP A 123 49.29 47.83 -6.85
N THR A 124 48.43 48.45 -6.04
CA THR A 124 47.86 49.76 -6.38
C THR A 124 47.74 50.59 -5.10
N GLU A 125 48.76 51.41 -4.85
CA GLU A 125 48.62 52.64 -4.08
C GLU A 125 47.60 53.56 -4.78
N LEU A 126 46.64 54.07 -4.00
CA LEU A 126 46.28 55.50 -3.88
C LEU A 126 45.19 55.67 -2.81
#